data_AF-A0A5C5XR72-F1
#
_entry.id   AF-A0A5C5XR72-F1
#
_cell.length_a   1.000
_cell.length_b   1.000
_cell.length_c   1.000
_cell.angle_alpha   90.00
_cell.angle_beta   90.00
_cell.angle_gamma   90.00
#
_symmetry.space_group_name_H-M   'P 1'
#
loop_
_entity.id
_entity.type
_entity.pdbx_description
1 polymer ?
#
loop_
_entity_poly.entity_id
_entity_poly.type
_entity_poly.pdbx_seq_one_letter_code
_entity_poly.pdbx_strand_id
1 'polypeptide(L)'
;MKIIPSLLGTCVFALSALLVSPARDAEAESPRMIGRVETLQPELEKFFAPDAKMEVLAGGFTWTEGPLWVPSGSQVDGCQSDAGCLLFSDIPRNTIFRWTPGQGIDTFLTPSGYTGVSYYGAEPGSNGLALDPSGRLTMCEHGDRRLSVLTSGGGKKTLVDRFEGKRLNSPNDLVFDRAGNVYFTDPPYGLPRREKDDRRELDFCGVYRLSTDGELSLLTTEMVRPNGIGISPDQETLYIAQSDGQRPVVVAFPIQADGKLGPLRELANAKRFMSDMPGAFDGMAVHSSGTLFCSGPGGIYVITPEGELLGRMITGGRVSNCTFDQDEKWLYITADKELCRIKME
;
A
#
# COMPACT_ATOMS: atom_id res chain seq x y z
N MET A 1 -44.66 -36.51 -60.29
CA MET A 1 -43.97 -35.48 -59.49
C MET A 1 -43.70 -36.09 -58.12
N LYS A 2 -42.44 -36.45 -57.83
CA LYS A 2 -42.07 -37.19 -56.61
C LYS A 2 -41.98 -36.23 -55.43
N ILE A 3 -42.66 -36.57 -54.34
CA ILE A 3 -42.66 -35.87 -53.06
C ILE A 3 -41.36 -36.24 -52.33
N ILE A 4 -40.58 -35.24 -51.91
CA ILE A 4 -39.38 -35.39 -51.06
C ILE A 4 -39.74 -34.83 -49.67
N PRO A 5 -39.60 -35.60 -48.57
CA PRO A 5 -39.91 -35.11 -47.23
C PRO A 5 -38.75 -34.29 -46.65
N SER A 6 -39.10 -33.20 -45.97
CA SER A 6 -38.19 -32.34 -45.21
C SER A 6 -37.72 -33.04 -43.93
N LEU A 7 -36.41 -33.28 -43.79
CA LEU A 7 -35.81 -33.64 -42.51
C LEU A 7 -35.59 -32.36 -41.66
N LEU A 8 -36.21 -32.34 -40.48
CA LEU A 8 -35.86 -31.43 -39.39
C LEU A 8 -34.46 -31.79 -38.88
N GLY A 9 -33.52 -30.85 -38.99
CA GLY A 9 -32.24 -30.89 -38.29
C GLY A 9 -32.34 -30.11 -36.98
N THR A 10 -32.41 -30.81 -35.86
CA THR A 10 -32.39 -30.22 -34.51
C THR A 10 -30.95 -29.81 -34.19
N CYS A 11 -30.61 -28.53 -34.31
CA CYS A 11 -29.35 -27.99 -33.80
C CYS A 11 -29.38 -27.97 -32.27
N VAL A 12 -28.65 -28.89 -31.63
CA VAL A 12 -28.38 -28.85 -30.20
C VAL A 12 -27.32 -27.78 -29.96
N PHE A 13 -27.72 -26.62 -29.45
CA PHE A 13 -26.79 -25.64 -28.88
C PHE A 13 -26.23 -26.20 -27.57
N ALA A 14 -24.95 -26.59 -27.58
CA ALA A 14 -24.22 -26.86 -26.36
C ALA A 14 -23.98 -25.52 -25.64
N LEU A 15 -24.77 -25.23 -24.60
CA LEU A 15 -24.47 -24.16 -23.65
C LEU A 15 -23.22 -24.55 -22.86
N SER A 16 -22.06 -24.00 -23.23
CA SER A 16 -20.89 -24.02 -22.36
C SER A 16 -21.14 -23.07 -21.19
N ALA A 17 -21.60 -23.63 -20.06
CA ALA A 17 -21.68 -22.91 -18.81
C ALA A 17 -20.25 -22.52 -18.38
N LEU A 18 -19.91 -21.24 -18.54
CA LEU A 18 -18.78 -20.62 -17.86
C LEU A 18 -19.07 -20.73 -16.36
N LEU A 19 -18.37 -21.66 -15.69
CA LEU A 19 -18.32 -21.70 -14.23
C LEU A 19 -17.60 -20.43 -13.77
N VAL A 20 -18.38 -19.39 -13.47
CA VAL A 20 -17.91 -18.26 -12.67
C VAL A 20 -17.73 -18.80 -11.26
N SER A 21 -16.49 -19.13 -10.90
CA SER A 21 -16.16 -19.39 -9.50
C SER A 21 -16.52 -18.12 -8.72
N PRO A 22 -17.35 -18.21 -7.66
CA PRO A 22 -17.59 -17.05 -6.80
C PRO A 22 -16.25 -16.56 -6.25
N ALA A 23 -16.09 -15.24 -6.16
CA ALA A 23 -15.00 -14.67 -5.38
C ALA A 23 -15.07 -15.28 -3.97
N ARG A 24 -13.95 -15.81 -3.47
CA ARG A 24 -13.91 -16.29 -2.09
C ARG A 24 -14.15 -15.09 -1.17
N ASP A 25 -15.07 -15.26 -0.23
CA ASP A 25 -15.27 -14.30 0.85
C ASP A 25 -13.96 -14.14 1.63
N ALA A 26 -13.70 -12.94 2.14
CA ALA A 26 -12.58 -12.72 3.04
C ALA A 26 -12.91 -13.41 4.36
N GLU A 27 -12.12 -14.42 4.73
CA GLU A 27 -12.33 -15.22 5.93
C GLU A 27 -11.10 -15.14 6.84
N ALA A 28 -11.35 -15.13 8.16
CA ALA A 28 -10.30 -15.35 9.14
C ALA A 28 -9.85 -16.82 9.03
N GLU A 29 -8.58 -17.07 8.69
CA GLU A 29 -8.04 -18.43 8.65
C GLU A 29 -7.64 -18.89 10.06
N SER A 30 -7.70 -20.22 10.31
CA SER A 30 -7.04 -20.83 11.48
C SER A 30 -5.53 -20.49 11.45
N PRO A 31 -4.84 -20.33 12.59
CA PRO A 31 -3.51 -19.72 12.63
C PRO A 31 -2.52 -20.53 11.80
N ARG A 32 -2.21 -20.01 10.61
CA ARG A 32 -1.17 -20.54 9.73
C ARG A 32 0.07 -19.67 9.90
N MET A 33 1.15 -20.32 10.34
CA MET A 33 2.45 -19.67 10.43
C MET A 33 3.20 -19.85 9.11
N ILE A 34 3.73 -18.77 8.55
CA ILE A 34 4.47 -18.78 7.29
C ILE A 34 5.85 -18.15 7.45
N GLY A 35 6.67 -18.36 6.41
CA GLY A 35 7.90 -17.62 6.22
C GLY A 35 9.01 -17.97 7.20
N ARG A 36 10.02 -17.09 7.26
CA ARG A 36 11.14 -17.15 8.21
C ARG A 36 11.78 -15.77 8.36
N VAL A 37 12.46 -15.56 9.48
CA VAL A 37 13.45 -14.49 9.63
C VAL A 37 14.78 -14.96 9.05
N GLU A 38 15.44 -14.07 8.31
CA GLU A 38 16.79 -14.26 7.80
C GLU A 38 17.69 -13.15 8.34
N THR A 39 18.52 -13.51 9.30
CA THR A 39 19.49 -12.62 9.94
C THR A 39 20.72 -12.46 9.06
N LEU A 40 21.05 -11.21 8.72
CA LEU A 40 22.27 -10.86 7.99
C LEU A 40 23.27 -10.12 8.90
N GLN A 41 22.75 -9.40 9.90
CA GLN A 41 23.52 -8.74 10.96
C GLN A 41 22.93 -9.05 12.34
N PRO A 42 23.75 -9.18 13.40
CA PRO A 42 23.28 -9.46 14.77
C PRO A 42 22.26 -8.45 15.30
N GLU A 43 22.33 -7.19 14.84
CA GLU A 43 21.44 -6.11 15.26
C GLU A 43 19.97 -6.37 14.92
N LEU A 44 19.67 -7.28 13.99
CA LEU A 44 18.29 -7.69 13.70
C LEU A 44 17.61 -8.32 14.92
N GLU A 45 18.36 -8.98 15.81
CA GLU A 45 17.84 -9.64 17.00
C GLU A 45 17.23 -8.66 18.02
N LYS A 46 17.47 -7.35 17.84
CA LYS A 46 16.77 -6.30 18.59
C LYS A 46 15.30 -6.15 18.19
N PHE A 47 14.92 -6.65 17.02
CA PHE A 47 13.57 -6.51 16.47
C PHE A 47 12.83 -7.84 16.40
N PHE A 48 13.53 -8.95 16.16
CA PHE A 48 12.90 -10.26 15.97
C PHE A 48 13.72 -11.38 16.59
N ALA A 49 13.04 -12.29 17.29
CA ALA A 49 13.61 -13.59 17.62
C ALA A 49 14.00 -14.37 16.34
N PRO A 50 15.14 -15.10 16.33
CA PRO A 50 15.61 -15.81 15.14
C PRO A 50 14.62 -16.86 14.58
N ASP A 51 13.78 -17.44 15.43
CA ASP A 51 12.77 -18.44 15.07
C ASP A 51 11.37 -17.85 14.85
N ALA A 52 11.22 -16.52 14.93
CA ALA A 52 9.95 -15.84 14.70
C ALA A 52 9.35 -16.19 13.33
N LYS A 53 8.02 -16.26 13.30
CA LYS A 53 7.22 -16.60 12.11
C LYS A 53 6.11 -15.58 11.96
N MET A 54 5.67 -15.39 10.71
CA MET A 54 4.53 -14.55 10.42
C MET A 54 3.25 -15.36 10.61
N GLU A 55 2.29 -14.82 11.34
CA GLU A 55 0.93 -15.33 11.48
C GLU A 55 0.06 -14.75 10.36
N VAL A 56 -0.60 -15.61 9.58
CA VAL A 56 -1.63 -15.17 8.63
C VAL A 56 -2.92 -14.90 9.39
N LEU A 57 -3.38 -13.65 9.32
CA LEU A 57 -4.58 -13.17 10.01
C LEU A 57 -5.83 -13.32 9.16
N ALA A 58 -5.69 -13.16 7.85
CA ALA A 58 -6.77 -13.25 6.89
C ALA A 58 -6.25 -13.50 5.49
N GLY A 59 -7.09 -14.09 4.64
CA GLY A 59 -6.78 -14.36 3.24
C GLY A 59 -7.98 -14.17 2.32
N GLY A 60 -7.75 -14.45 1.04
CA GLY A 60 -8.80 -14.39 0.03
C GLY A 60 -8.95 -13.03 -0.64
N PHE A 61 -7.99 -12.11 -0.46
CA PHE A 61 -7.95 -10.80 -1.13
C PHE A 61 -7.43 -10.91 -2.58
N THR A 62 -7.46 -9.81 -3.33
CA THR A 62 -6.86 -9.73 -4.68
C THR A 62 -5.47 -9.11 -4.66
N TRP A 63 -5.33 -7.92 -4.07
CA TRP A 63 -4.04 -7.25 -3.84
C TRP A 63 -4.16 -6.31 -2.65
N THR A 64 -3.64 -6.75 -1.50
CA THR A 64 -3.67 -5.99 -0.24
C THR A 64 -2.59 -4.93 -0.21
N GLU A 65 -2.89 -3.75 0.32
CA GLU A 65 -2.05 -2.54 0.30
C GLU A 65 -2.33 -1.60 1.46
N GLY A 66 -1.42 -0.63 1.67
CA GLY A 66 -1.60 0.50 2.58
C GLY A 66 -2.14 0.16 3.98
N PRO A 67 -1.50 -0.76 4.74
CA PRO A 67 -1.92 -1.07 6.10
C PRO A 67 -1.69 0.13 7.03
N LEU A 68 -2.67 0.39 7.88
CA LEU A 68 -2.65 1.46 8.88
C LEU A 68 -3.22 0.94 10.19
N TRP A 69 -2.42 1.01 11.26
CA TRP A 69 -2.94 0.80 12.60
C TRP A 69 -3.71 2.03 13.07
N VAL A 70 -4.95 1.80 13.50
CA VAL A 70 -5.79 2.80 14.15
C VAL A 70 -5.79 2.48 15.65
N PRO A 71 -5.17 3.36 16.48
CA PRO A 71 -4.96 3.05 17.88
C PRO A 71 -6.26 3.03 18.68
N SER A 72 -6.20 2.39 19.84
CA SER A 72 -7.29 2.43 20.83
C SER A 72 -7.65 3.88 21.19
N GLY A 73 -8.94 4.15 21.33
CA GLY A 73 -9.45 5.51 21.61
C GLY A 73 -9.44 6.46 20.40
N SER A 74 -9.10 5.97 19.20
CA SER A 74 -9.22 6.75 17.97
C SER A 74 -10.66 7.18 17.67
N GLN A 75 -10.78 8.32 16.98
CA GLN A 75 -12.05 8.88 16.53
C GLN A 75 -12.46 8.43 15.12
N VAL A 76 -11.69 7.54 14.49
CA VAL A 76 -12.09 6.97 13.19
C VAL A 76 -13.37 6.15 13.37
N ASP A 77 -14.44 6.60 12.74
CA ASP A 77 -15.76 5.96 12.80
C ASP A 77 -15.67 4.46 12.48
N GLY A 78 -16.15 3.61 13.39
CA GLY A 78 -16.09 2.16 13.26
C GLY A 78 -14.80 1.50 13.79
N CYS A 79 -13.75 2.25 14.11
CA CYS A 79 -12.56 1.72 14.77
C CYS A 79 -12.48 2.10 16.26
N GLN A 80 -13.62 2.39 16.89
CA GLN A 80 -13.70 2.57 18.34
C GLN A 80 -13.62 1.21 19.05
N SER A 81 -12.42 0.63 19.10
CA SER A 81 -12.13 -0.63 19.79
C SER A 81 -11.10 -0.38 20.89
N ASP A 82 -11.27 -1.01 22.06
CA ASP A 82 -10.31 -0.93 23.17
C ASP A 82 -8.92 -1.50 22.78
N ALA A 83 -8.88 -2.36 21.76
CA ALA A 83 -7.66 -3.01 21.27
C ALA A 83 -7.06 -2.32 20.04
N GLY A 84 -7.67 -1.25 19.51
CA GLY A 84 -7.36 -0.71 18.18
C GLY A 84 -7.90 -1.57 17.03
N CYS A 85 -7.62 -1.18 15.80
CA CYS A 85 -7.96 -1.92 14.58
C CYS A 85 -6.84 -1.72 13.54
N LEU A 86 -6.71 -2.63 12.57
CA LEU A 86 -5.90 -2.42 11.38
C LEU A 86 -6.82 -2.16 10.19
N LEU A 87 -6.60 -1.06 9.46
CA LEU A 87 -7.20 -0.81 8.16
C LEU A 87 -6.21 -1.16 7.05
N PHE A 88 -6.69 -1.67 5.92
CA PHE A 88 -5.87 -1.91 4.72
C PHE A 88 -6.75 -1.95 3.47
N SER A 89 -6.18 -1.60 2.33
CA SER A 89 -6.89 -1.56 1.04
C SER A 89 -6.76 -2.89 0.29
N ASP A 90 -7.83 -3.33 -0.38
CA ASP A 90 -7.76 -4.26 -1.52
C ASP A 90 -8.07 -3.46 -2.79
N ILE A 91 -7.01 -3.02 -3.48
CA ILE A 91 -7.13 -2.00 -4.53
C ILE A 91 -8.04 -2.48 -5.67
N PRO A 92 -7.88 -3.71 -6.21
CA PRO A 92 -8.77 -4.25 -7.24
C PRO A 92 -10.24 -4.32 -6.83
N ARG A 93 -10.53 -4.51 -5.54
CA ARG A 93 -11.91 -4.58 -5.01
C ARG A 93 -12.50 -3.22 -4.65
N ASN A 94 -11.75 -2.13 -4.83
CA ASN A 94 -12.21 -0.79 -4.47
C ASN A 94 -12.73 -0.70 -3.02
N THR A 95 -12.03 -1.37 -2.10
CA THR A 95 -12.51 -1.59 -0.73
C THR A 95 -11.39 -1.44 0.28
N ILE A 96 -11.67 -0.78 1.41
CA ILE A 96 -10.85 -0.86 2.62
C ILE A 96 -11.48 -1.91 3.54
N PHE A 97 -10.66 -2.81 4.03
CA PHE A 97 -11.01 -3.80 5.03
C PHE A 97 -10.49 -3.38 6.40
N ARG A 98 -11.15 -3.87 7.45
CA ARG A 98 -10.74 -3.73 8.84
C ARG A 98 -10.45 -5.10 9.43
N TRP A 99 -9.32 -5.24 10.10
CA TRP A 99 -9.02 -6.35 10.99
C TRP A 99 -9.04 -5.86 12.44
N THR A 100 -9.78 -6.54 13.30
CA THR A 100 -9.85 -6.21 14.73
C THR A 100 -9.40 -7.43 15.56
N PRO A 101 -8.44 -7.28 16.50
CA PRO A 101 -8.03 -8.36 17.38
C PRO A 101 -9.20 -9.06 18.06
N GLY A 102 -9.27 -10.38 17.94
CA GLY A 102 -10.34 -11.20 18.54
C GLY A 102 -11.69 -11.16 17.83
N GLN A 103 -11.89 -10.29 16.82
CA GLN A 103 -13.13 -10.22 16.04
C GLN A 103 -12.94 -10.67 14.59
N GLY A 104 -11.76 -10.47 14.00
CA GLY A 104 -11.47 -10.88 12.62
C GLY A 104 -11.63 -9.73 11.61
N ILE A 105 -12.07 -10.07 10.39
CA ILE A 105 -12.15 -9.15 9.25
C ILE A 105 -13.58 -8.70 8.98
N ASP A 106 -13.75 -7.42 8.63
CA ASP A 106 -14.97 -6.89 8.04
C ASP A 106 -14.67 -5.79 7.00
N THR A 107 -15.69 -5.44 6.21
CA THR A 107 -15.59 -4.34 5.24
C THR A 107 -15.74 -3.00 5.94
N PHE A 108 -14.74 -2.12 5.80
CA PHE A 108 -14.75 -0.78 6.39
C PHE A 108 -15.39 0.25 5.45
N LEU A 109 -14.90 0.35 4.21
CA LEU A 109 -15.34 1.36 3.25
C LEU A 109 -15.37 0.81 1.83
N THR A 110 -16.52 0.96 1.16
CA THR A 110 -16.68 0.69 -0.26
C THR A 110 -17.71 1.66 -0.87
N PRO A 111 -17.44 2.32 -2.03
CA PRO A 111 -16.16 2.34 -2.75
C PRO A 111 -15.09 3.15 -2.01
N SER A 112 -13.84 2.68 -2.01
CA SER A 112 -12.75 3.37 -1.31
C SER A 112 -11.98 4.37 -2.18
N GLY A 113 -11.78 4.09 -3.46
CA GLY A 113 -11.16 4.96 -4.45
C GLY A 113 -12.16 5.49 -5.46
N TYR A 114 -12.30 4.79 -6.59
CA TYR A 114 -13.13 5.21 -7.72
C TYR A 114 -14.62 5.31 -7.35
N THR A 115 -15.21 6.47 -7.56
CA THR A 115 -16.63 6.72 -7.27
C THR A 115 -17.54 6.66 -8.50
N GLY A 116 -16.97 6.48 -9.70
CA GLY A 116 -17.75 6.34 -10.93
C GLY A 116 -18.45 4.99 -11.06
N VAL A 117 -19.40 4.91 -11.99
CA VAL A 117 -20.29 3.73 -12.19
C VAL A 117 -19.80 2.75 -13.25
N SER A 118 -18.77 3.11 -14.03
CA SER A 118 -18.20 2.29 -15.09
C SER A 118 -16.94 1.56 -14.63
N TYR A 119 -16.50 0.56 -15.38
CA TYR A 119 -15.17 -0.01 -15.16
C TYR A 119 -14.10 1.07 -15.34
N TYR A 120 -13.30 1.28 -14.30
CA TYR A 120 -12.17 2.21 -14.35
C TYR A 120 -10.91 1.51 -14.85
N GLY A 121 -10.42 0.50 -14.13
CA GLY A 121 -9.15 -0.20 -14.39
C GLY A 121 -8.92 -1.35 -13.40
N ALA A 122 -7.71 -1.90 -13.39
CA ALA A 122 -7.33 -3.03 -12.53
C ALA A 122 -7.19 -2.66 -11.05
N GLU A 123 -6.86 -1.40 -10.76
CA GLU A 123 -6.55 -0.90 -9.42
C GLU A 123 -7.37 0.38 -9.11
N PRO A 124 -8.72 0.31 -9.05
CA PRO A 124 -9.58 1.48 -8.88
C PRO A 124 -9.66 2.00 -7.43
N GLY A 125 -9.26 1.20 -6.44
CA GLY A 125 -9.45 1.49 -5.02
C GLY A 125 -8.58 2.58 -4.43
N SER A 126 -8.72 2.74 -3.11
CA SER A 126 -7.70 3.37 -2.28
C SER A 126 -6.42 2.54 -2.28
N ASN A 127 -5.30 3.18 -1.98
CA ASN A 127 -4.00 2.54 -1.77
C ASN A 127 -3.50 2.88 -0.36
N GLY A 128 -2.46 3.71 -0.22
CA GLY A 128 -1.91 4.17 1.05
C GLY A 128 -2.94 4.85 1.94
N LEU A 129 -2.85 4.58 3.24
CA LEU A 129 -3.72 5.07 4.28
C LEU A 129 -2.87 5.69 5.39
N ALA A 130 -3.27 6.86 5.90
CA ALA A 130 -2.64 7.48 7.07
C ALA A 130 -3.68 8.19 7.94
N LEU A 131 -3.36 8.41 9.22
CA LEU A 131 -4.12 9.35 10.04
C LEU A 131 -3.52 10.74 9.90
N ASP A 132 -4.37 11.73 9.68
CA ASP A 132 -3.95 13.13 9.81
C ASP A 132 -3.73 13.51 11.28
N PRO A 133 -3.16 14.69 11.60
CA PRO A 133 -2.93 15.11 12.98
C PRO A 133 -4.19 15.26 13.83
N SER A 134 -5.37 15.31 13.20
CA SER A 134 -6.68 15.33 13.87
C SER A 134 -7.26 13.92 14.05
N GLY A 135 -6.51 12.87 13.72
CA GLY A 135 -6.93 11.48 13.84
C GLY A 135 -7.92 11.02 12.76
N ARG A 136 -8.03 11.74 11.64
CA ARG A 136 -8.93 11.36 10.54
C ARG A 136 -8.21 10.52 9.50
N LEU A 137 -8.91 9.52 8.96
CA LEU A 137 -8.39 8.68 7.89
C LEU A 137 -8.19 9.49 6.60
N THR A 138 -6.95 9.61 6.16
CA THR A 138 -6.52 10.16 4.88
C THR A 138 -6.10 9.04 3.94
N MET A 139 -6.46 9.15 2.66
CA MET A 139 -6.34 8.05 1.71
C MET A 139 -5.78 8.55 0.38
N CYS A 140 -4.87 7.77 -0.18
CA CYS A 140 -4.49 7.80 -1.58
C CYS A 140 -5.57 7.10 -2.42
N GLU A 141 -6.22 7.80 -3.36
CA GLU A 141 -7.28 7.21 -4.20
C GLU A 141 -6.83 7.11 -5.66
N HIS A 142 -6.58 5.89 -6.15
CA HIS A 142 -6.20 5.65 -7.54
C HIS A 142 -7.31 6.05 -8.53
N GLY A 143 -8.54 5.63 -8.25
CA GLY A 143 -9.70 5.84 -9.11
C GLY A 143 -10.03 7.30 -9.38
N ASP A 144 -10.19 8.08 -8.32
CA ASP A 144 -10.54 9.48 -8.40
C ASP A 144 -9.31 10.39 -8.59
N ARG A 145 -8.09 9.81 -8.49
CA ARG A 145 -6.78 10.47 -8.69
C ARG A 145 -6.59 11.65 -7.74
N ARG A 146 -6.72 11.38 -6.45
CA ARG A 146 -6.66 12.41 -5.39
C ARG A 146 -6.14 11.86 -4.07
N LEU A 147 -5.70 12.78 -3.20
CA LEU A 147 -5.77 12.55 -1.76
C LEU A 147 -7.13 12.99 -1.24
N SER A 148 -7.70 12.21 -0.33
CA SER A 148 -8.93 12.57 0.37
C SER A 148 -8.83 12.27 1.85
N VAL A 149 -9.73 12.87 2.63
CA VAL A 149 -9.92 12.58 4.05
C VAL A 149 -11.36 12.16 4.30
N LEU A 150 -11.55 11.15 5.15
CA LEU A 150 -12.87 10.72 5.62
C LEU A 150 -13.44 11.77 6.59
N THR A 151 -14.67 12.22 6.34
CA THR A 151 -15.35 13.19 7.20
C THR A 151 -16.12 12.50 8.31
N SER A 152 -16.25 13.17 9.46
CA SER A 152 -17.11 12.70 10.56
C SER A 152 -18.55 12.51 10.07
N GLY A 153 -19.17 11.38 10.40
CA GLY A 153 -20.51 11.02 9.93
C GLY A 153 -20.54 10.37 8.54
N GLY A 154 -19.37 10.07 7.97
CA GLY A 154 -19.21 9.44 6.67
C GLY A 154 -19.04 10.45 5.53
N GLY A 155 -18.49 9.98 4.41
CA GLY A 155 -18.17 10.80 3.24
C GLY A 155 -16.69 11.14 3.12
N LYS A 156 -16.29 11.64 1.94
CA LYS A 156 -14.89 11.91 1.59
C LYS A 156 -14.75 13.35 1.14
N LYS A 157 -13.77 14.08 1.70
CA LYS A 157 -13.38 15.42 1.25
C LYS A 157 -12.07 15.33 0.49
N THR A 158 -12.02 15.84 -0.75
CA THR A 158 -10.77 15.98 -1.50
C THR A 158 -9.83 16.95 -0.78
N LEU A 159 -8.58 16.53 -0.55
CA LEU A 159 -7.49 17.41 -0.10
C LEU A 159 -6.75 18.01 -1.30
N VAL A 160 -6.42 17.17 -2.28
CA VAL A 160 -5.75 17.60 -3.53
C VAL A 160 -6.01 16.59 -4.64
N ASP A 161 -6.28 17.07 -5.85
CA ASP A 161 -6.47 16.25 -7.06
C ASP A 161 -5.72 16.77 -8.29
N ARG A 162 -5.03 17.92 -8.16
CA ARG A 162 -4.33 18.60 -9.26
C ARG A 162 -3.04 19.26 -8.80
N PHE A 163 -2.07 19.30 -9.72
CA PHE A 163 -0.86 20.10 -9.66
C PHE A 163 -0.77 20.97 -10.91
N GLU A 164 -0.61 22.29 -10.75
CA GLU A 164 -0.56 23.25 -11.87
C GLU A 164 -1.71 23.10 -12.89
N GLY A 165 -2.93 22.86 -12.38
CA GLY A 165 -4.14 22.68 -13.19
C GLY A 165 -4.29 21.28 -13.81
N LYS A 166 -3.25 20.46 -13.83
CA LYS A 166 -3.25 19.09 -14.34
C LYS A 166 -3.62 18.10 -13.24
N ARG A 167 -4.40 17.06 -13.56
CA ARG A 167 -4.73 15.98 -12.62
C ARG A 167 -3.47 15.20 -12.23
N LEU A 168 -3.37 14.87 -10.94
CA LEU A 168 -2.39 13.91 -10.42
C LEU A 168 -2.47 12.57 -11.18
N ASN A 169 -1.40 11.78 -11.24
CA ASN A 169 -1.42 10.48 -11.90
C ASN A 169 -2.39 9.53 -11.18
N SER A 170 -2.02 9.11 -9.97
CA SER A 170 -2.76 8.28 -9.05
C SER A 170 -1.95 8.19 -7.74
N PRO A 171 -2.22 9.07 -6.75
CA PRO A 171 -1.50 9.06 -5.47
C PRO A 171 -1.44 7.65 -4.88
N ASN A 172 -0.28 7.24 -4.39
CA ASN A 172 -0.01 5.83 -4.11
C ASN A 172 0.23 5.57 -2.62
N ASP A 173 1.21 6.23 -2.01
CA ASP A 173 1.46 6.16 -0.57
C ASP A 173 1.66 7.57 0.03
N LEU A 174 1.49 7.71 1.35
CA LEU A 174 1.51 8.99 2.04
C LEU A 174 2.02 8.90 3.49
N VAL A 175 2.62 9.99 3.97
CA VAL A 175 3.04 10.17 5.37
C VAL A 175 2.82 11.61 5.82
N PHE A 176 2.44 11.82 7.08
CA PHE A 176 2.37 13.14 7.68
C PHE A 176 3.65 13.45 8.45
N ASP A 177 4.11 14.70 8.37
CA ASP A 177 5.08 15.22 9.34
C ASP A 177 4.39 15.68 10.64
N ARG A 178 5.18 16.02 11.66
CA ARG A 178 4.69 16.52 12.95
C ARG A 178 4.00 17.89 12.86
N ALA A 179 4.26 18.66 11.80
CA ALA A 179 3.61 19.93 11.56
C ALA A 179 2.24 19.77 10.86
N GLY A 180 1.92 18.56 10.39
CA GLY A 180 0.67 18.24 9.71
C GLY A 180 0.70 18.40 8.20
N ASN A 181 1.87 18.60 7.60
CA ASN A 181 2.02 18.56 6.15
C ASN A 181 1.98 17.09 5.69
N VAL A 182 1.29 16.82 4.58
CA VAL A 182 1.26 15.48 3.99
C VAL A 182 2.22 15.38 2.83
N TYR A 183 3.08 14.38 2.88
CA TYR A 183 3.98 13.99 1.82
C TYR A 183 3.40 12.76 1.12
N PHE A 184 3.44 12.73 -0.21
CA PHE A 184 2.89 11.60 -0.96
C PHE A 184 3.58 11.38 -2.29
N THR A 185 3.46 10.15 -2.81
CA THR A 185 3.99 9.74 -4.11
C THR A 185 2.88 9.63 -5.15
N ASP A 186 3.19 9.97 -6.40
CA ASP A 186 2.22 9.99 -7.50
C ASP A 186 2.70 9.21 -8.75
N PRO A 187 2.96 7.90 -8.64
CA PRO A 187 3.16 7.02 -9.79
C PRO A 187 1.83 6.77 -10.53
N PRO A 188 1.86 6.24 -11.77
CA PRO A 188 0.66 6.04 -12.57
C PRO A 188 0.03 4.65 -12.43
N TYR A 189 0.27 3.92 -11.33
CA TYR A 189 -0.22 2.54 -11.16
C TYR A 189 -1.75 2.43 -11.25
N GLY A 190 -2.44 3.40 -10.66
CA GLY A 190 -3.90 3.50 -10.70
C GLY A 190 -4.46 3.87 -12.06
N LEU A 191 -3.64 4.35 -13.01
CA LEU A 191 -4.11 4.63 -14.36
C LEU A 191 -4.30 3.31 -15.14
N PRO A 192 -5.45 3.10 -15.81
CA PRO A 192 -5.75 1.82 -16.48
C PRO A 192 -4.76 1.36 -17.54
N ARG A 193 -4.10 2.29 -18.25
CA ARG A 193 -2.95 2.01 -19.14
C ARG A 193 -1.61 2.55 -18.62
N ARG A 194 -1.53 2.86 -17.33
CA ARG A 194 -0.35 3.37 -16.62
C ARG A 194 0.29 4.55 -17.36
N GLU A 195 1.58 4.50 -17.67
CA GLU A 195 2.30 5.58 -18.37
C GLU A 195 1.72 5.90 -19.75
N LYS A 196 1.06 4.92 -20.38
CA LYS A 196 0.48 5.01 -21.73
C LYS A 196 -1.02 5.35 -21.69
N ASP A 197 -1.55 5.77 -20.55
CA ASP A 197 -2.95 6.16 -20.44
C ASP A 197 -3.17 7.56 -21.00
N ASP A 198 -4.10 7.70 -21.95
CA ASP A 198 -4.38 8.99 -22.59
C ASP A 198 -4.99 10.01 -21.62
N ARG A 199 -5.47 9.59 -20.44
CA ARG A 199 -5.96 10.50 -19.38
C ARG A 199 -4.84 11.03 -18.49
N ARG A 200 -3.60 10.55 -18.66
CA ARG A 200 -2.45 11.03 -17.90
C ARG A 200 -2.12 12.46 -18.33
N GLU A 201 -2.05 13.38 -17.39
CA GLU A 201 -1.86 14.82 -17.66
C GLU A 201 -0.45 15.32 -17.28
N LEU A 202 0.20 14.61 -16.34
CA LEU A 202 1.59 14.83 -15.94
C LEU A 202 2.49 13.87 -16.71
N ASP A 203 3.56 14.38 -17.31
CA ASP A 203 4.53 13.56 -18.07
C ASP A 203 5.60 12.91 -17.17
N PHE A 204 5.65 13.29 -15.88
CA PHE A 204 6.52 12.73 -14.86
C PHE A 204 5.75 11.98 -13.74
N CYS A 205 6.50 11.31 -12.86
CA CYS A 205 6.02 10.79 -11.58
C CYS A 205 6.64 11.64 -10.48
N GLY A 206 5.81 12.17 -9.58
CA GLY A 206 6.24 13.18 -8.60
C GLY A 206 6.19 12.65 -7.18
N VAL A 207 6.98 13.32 -6.32
CA VAL A 207 6.82 13.30 -4.87
C VAL A 207 6.42 14.71 -4.47
N TYR A 208 5.35 14.83 -3.69
CA TYR A 208 4.76 16.11 -3.34
C TYR A 208 4.70 16.30 -1.84
N ARG A 209 4.60 17.58 -1.44
CA ARG A 209 4.18 18.00 -0.09
C ARG A 209 2.97 18.91 -0.25
N LEU A 210 1.88 18.58 0.44
CA LEU A 210 0.76 19.49 0.66
C LEU A 210 0.87 20.04 2.08
N SER A 211 1.11 21.33 2.21
CA SER A 211 1.20 21.99 3.52
C SER A 211 -0.16 22.27 4.14
N THR A 212 -0.14 22.55 5.45
CA THR A 212 -1.37 22.82 6.23
C THR A 212 -2.15 24.06 5.79
N ASP A 213 -1.52 24.99 5.07
CA ASP A 213 -2.15 26.15 4.43
C ASP A 213 -2.75 25.84 3.04
N GLY A 214 -2.54 24.61 2.53
CA GLY A 214 -3.05 24.14 1.25
C GLY A 214 -2.11 24.36 0.06
N GLU A 215 -0.86 24.79 0.28
CA GLU A 215 0.13 24.86 -0.80
C GLU A 215 0.63 23.46 -1.19
N LEU A 216 0.54 23.13 -2.48
CA LEU A 216 1.08 21.89 -3.04
C LEU A 216 2.43 22.16 -3.71
N SER A 217 3.50 21.62 -3.16
CA SER A 217 4.85 21.71 -3.71
C SER A 217 5.29 20.39 -4.34
N LEU A 218 5.83 20.43 -5.56
CA LEU A 218 6.57 19.31 -6.15
C LEU A 218 7.98 19.28 -5.57
N LEU A 219 8.34 18.17 -4.90
CA LEU A 219 9.63 18.04 -4.22
C LEU A 219 10.72 17.45 -5.10
N THR A 220 10.41 16.41 -5.87
CA THR A 220 11.35 15.76 -6.79
C THR A 220 10.62 14.94 -7.85
N THR A 221 11.28 14.73 -8.99
CA THR A 221 10.89 13.84 -10.09
C THR A 221 12.02 12.89 -10.48
N GLU A 222 13.04 12.72 -9.62
CA GLU A 222 14.23 11.92 -9.91
C GLU A 222 13.95 10.40 -10.01
N MET A 223 12.77 9.97 -9.59
CA MET A 223 12.31 8.59 -9.62
C MET A 223 11.24 8.38 -10.69
N VAL A 224 11.37 7.30 -11.45
CA VAL A 224 10.41 6.94 -12.51
C VAL A 224 9.14 6.29 -11.95
N ARG A 225 9.22 5.70 -10.76
CA ARG A 225 8.12 5.04 -10.05
C ARG A 225 8.27 5.19 -8.52
N PRO A 226 8.20 6.42 -7.97
CA PRO A 226 8.19 6.61 -6.53
C PRO A 226 6.96 5.89 -5.94
N ASN A 227 7.14 5.21 -4.81
CA ASN A 227 6.14 4.34 -4.23
C ASN A 227 6.00 4.57 -2.72
N GLY A 228 6.44 3.66 -1.85
CA GLY A 228 6.39 3.85 -0.40
C GLY A 228 7.16 5.08 0.06
N ILE A 229 6.66 5.72 1.12
CA ILE A 229 7.21 6.96 1.66
C ILE A 229 7.19 6.94 3.18
N GLY A 230 8.26 7.46 3.80
CA GLY A 230 8.37 7.56 5.25
C GLY A 230 9.20 8.77 5.66
N ILE A 231 9.01 9.24 6.89
CA ILE A 231 9.79 10.35 7.46
C ILE A 231 10.56 9.86 8.68
N SER A 232 11.79 10.31 8.85
CA SER A 232 12.60 9.97 10.02
C SER A 232 11.99 10.50 11.33
N PRO A 233 12.26 9.86 12.47
CA PRO A 233 11.75 10.31 13.77
C PRO A 233 12.19 11.74 14.16
N ASP A 234 13.34 12.20 13.67
CA ASP A 234 13.83 13.57 13.86
C ASP A 234 13.21 14.59 12.88
N GLN A 235 12.43 14.13 11.89
CA GLN A 235 11.80 14.93 10.84
C GLN A 235 12.78 15.55 9.83
N GLU A 236 14.03 15.08 9.79
CA GLU A 236 15.08 15.65 8.93
C GLU A 236 15.34 14.85 7.66
N THR A 237 14.73 13.67 7.49
CA THR A 237 14.93 12.81 6.31
C THR A 237 13.61 12.27 5.79
N LEU A 238 13.40 12.41 4.47
CA LEU A 238 12.33 11.77 3.73
C LEU A 238 12.88 10.52 3.02
N TYR A 239 12.29 9.37 3.32
CA TYR A 239 12.61 8.09 2.68
C TYR A 239 11.59 7.76 1.61
N ILE A 240 12.07 7.26 0.47
CA ILE A 240 11.21 6.92 -0.67
C ILE A 240 11.68 5.61 -1.28
N ALA A 241 10.75 4.68 -1.47
CA ALA A 241 10.97 3.48 -2.24
C ALA A 241 10.64 3.72 -3.71
N GLN A 242 11.37 3.05 -4.60
CA GLN A 242 11.10 3.03 -6.03
C GLN A 242 10.88 1.60 -6.49
N SER A 243 9.70 1.34 -7.05
CA SER A 243 9.29 0.03 -7.57
C SER A 243 9.53 -0.09 -9.08
N ASP A 244 10.74 0.30 -9.51
CA ASP A 244 11.18 0.15 -10.90
C ASP A 244 11.98 -1.15 -11.06
N GLY A 245 11.62 -1.95 -12.06
CA GLY A 245 12.31 -3.20 -12.34
C GLY A 245 13.77 -3.01 -12.76
N GLN A 246 14.15 -1.83 -13.26
CA GLN A 246 15.56 -1.53 -13.57
C GLN A 246 16.34 -1.01 -12.37
N ARG A 247 15.71 -0.19 -11.52
CA ARG A 247 16.31 0.38 -10.32
C ARG A 247 15.37 0.26 -9.10
N PRO A 248 15.24 -0.94 -8.50
CA PRO A 248 14.42 -1.17 -7.31
C PRO A 248 15.19 -0.72 -6.08
N VAL A 249 14.98 0.52 -5.64
CA VAL A 249 15.82 1.15 -4.59
C VAL A 249 14.98 1.75 -3.47
N VAL A 250 15.59 1.86 -2.30
CA VAL A 250 15.17 2.78 -1.24
C VAL A 250 16.16 3.93 -1.22
N VAL A 251 15.67 5.16 -1.22
CA VAL A 251 16.47 6.38 -1.20
C VAL A 251 16.08 7.27 -0.02
N ALA A 252 17.00 8.13 0.39
CA ALA A 252 16.82 9.12 1.43
C ALA A 252 17.11 10.52 0.87
N PHE A 253 16.34 11.50 1.30
CA PHE A 253 16.53 12.91 1.03
C PHE A 253 16.57 13.68 2.34
N PRO A 254 17.62 14.47 2.60
CA PRO A 254 17.59 15.45 3.69
C PRO A 254 16.46 16.45 3.46
N ILE A 255 15.65 16.73 4.47
CA ILE A 255 14.63 17.79 4.44
C ILE A 255 15.32 19.07 4.91
N GLN A 256 15.37 20.08 4.04
CA GLN A 256 15.99 21.36 4.33
C GLN A 256 15.06 22.24 5.18
N ALA A 257 15.59 23.31 5.77
CA ALA A 257 14.81 24.22 6.62
C ALA A 257 13.67 24.95 5.86
N ASP A 258 13.79 25.14 4.54
CA ASP A 258 12.71 25.66 3.68
C ASP A 258 11.75 24.53 3.20
N GLY A 259 11.99 23.31 3.67
CA GLY A 259 11.27 22.09 3.37
C GLY A 259 11.46 21.57 1.94
N LYS A 260 12.44 22.08 1.20
CA LYS A 260 12.94 21.42 -0.02
C LYS A 260 13.74 20.17 0.34
N LEU A 261 13.95 19.32 -0.66
CA LEU A 261 14.81 18.15 -0.52
C LEU A 261 16.26 18.48 -0.88
N GLY A 262 17.19 17.99 -0.07
CA GLY A 262 18.61 17.93 -0.37
C GLY A 262 18.94 16.84 -1.40
N PRO A 263 20.23 16.53 -1.60
CA PRO A 263 20.64 15.53 -2.59
C PRO A 263 20.16 14.12 -2.21
N LEU A 264 19.73 13.36 -3.22
CA LEU A 264 19.34 11.96 -3.11
C LEU A 264 20.52 11.10 -2.63
N ARG A 265 20.28 10.25 -1.63
CA ARG A 265 21.19 9.17 -1.20
C ARG A 265 20.52 7.81 -1.38
N GLU A 266 21.13 6.91 -2.15
CA GLU A 266 20.66 5.52 -2.27
C GLU A 266 21.04 4.75 -0.99
N LEU A 267 20.05 4.13 -0.34
CA LEU A 267 20.24 3.32 0.87
C LEU A 267 20.38 1.84 0.54
N ALA A 268 19.47 1.33 -0.30
CA ALA A 268 19.41 -0.08 -0.63
C ALA A 268 18.99 -0.29 -2.08
N ASN A 269 19.47 -1.37 -2.68
CA ASN A 269 19.13 -1.78 -4.03
C ASN A 269 18.82 -3.27 -4.06
N ALA A 270 17.57 -3.60 -4.40
CA ALA A 270 17.07 -4.97 -4.35
C ALA A 270 17.25 -5.72 -5.68
N LYS A 271 17.90 -5.13 -6.69
CA LYS A 271 18.00 -5.70 -8.05
C LYS A 271 18.54 -7.13 -8.04
N ARG A 272 19.55 -7.40 -7.21
CA ARG A 272 20.16 -8.73 -7.07
C ARG A 272 19.25 -9.81 -6.50
N PHE A 273 18.15 -9.43 -5.83
CA PHE A 273 17.21 -10.37 -5.21
C PHE A 273 16.01 -10.68 -6.11
N MET A 274 15.75 -9.84 -7.13
CA MET A 274 14.58 -9.99 -8.00
C MET A 274 14.64 -11.19 -8.94
N SER A 275 15.80 -11.84 -9.12
CA SER A 275 15.92 -13.07 -9.91
C SER A 275 15.34 -14.28 -9.18
N ASP A 276 15.41 -14.27 -7.85
CA ASP A 276 15.10 -15.43 -7.02
C ASP A 276 13.76 -15.27 -6.30
N MET A 277 13.36 -14.02 -6.06
CA MET A 277 12.21 -13.66 -5.24
C MET A 277 11.32 -12.65 -5.95
N PRO A 278 9.99 -12.79 -5.86
CA PRO A 278 9.06 -11.90 -6.58
C PRO A 278 8.91 -10.55 -5.86
N GLY A 279 8.62 -9.49 -6.63
CA GLY A 279 8.37 -8.15 -6.10
C GLY A 279 9.56 -7.20 -6.25
N ALA A 280 9.41 -5.99 -5.71
CA ALA A 280 10.42 -4.93 -5.65
C ALA A 280 10.22 -4.17 -4.33
N PHE A 281 11.03 -3.13 -4.07
CA PHE A 281 10.68 -2.18 -3.01
C PHE A 281 9.37 -1.49 -3.35
N ASP A 282 8.43 -1.47 -2.41
CA ASP A 282 7.07 -0.92 -2.59
C ASP A 282 6.76 -0.02 -1.38
N GLY A 283 5.84 -0.36 -0.48
CA GLY A 283 5.58 0.35 0.78
C GLY A 283 6.64 0.20 1.89
N MET A 284 6.59 1.09 2.89
CA MET A 284 7.50 1.06 4.05
C MET A 284 6.87 1.60 5.34
N ALA A 285 7.45 1.21 6.48
CA ALA A 285 7.26 1.85 7.77
C ALA A 285 8.61 2.26 8.39
N VAL A 286 8.61 3.37 9.13
CA VAL A 286 9.79 3.86 9.87
C VAL A 286 9.56 3.60 11.35
N HIS A 287 10.42 2.76 11.94
CA HIS A 287 10.39 2.45 13.37
C HIS A 287 10.88 3.65 14.20
N SER A 288 10.52 3.72 15.48
CA SER A 288 10.95 4.76 16.41
C SER A 288 12.47 4.93 16.55
N SER A 289 13.22 3.86 16.27
CA SER A 289 14.70 3.87 16.19
C SER A 289 15.27 4.55 14.93
N GLY A 290 14.42 4.90 13.96
CA GLY A 290 14.79 5.34 12.61
C GLY A 290 15.02 4.19 11.63
N THR A 291 15.01 2.93 12.08
CA THR A 291 15.17 1.76 11.20
C THR A 291 13.97 1.63 10.27
N LEU A 292 14.25 1.38 8.99
CA LEU A 292 13.26 1.24 7.94
C LEU A 292 12.87 -0.22 7.79
N PHE A 293 11.57 -0.45 7.66
CA PHE A 293 10.98 -1.74 7.33
C PHE A 293 10.28 -1.55 6.00
N CYS A 294 10.92 -2.03 4.93
CA CYS A 294 10.42 -1.83 3.57
C CYS A 294 10.02 -3.17 2.98
N SER A 295 8.89 -3.24 2.28
CA SER A 295 8.64 -4.38 1.40
C SER A 295 9.74 -4.49 0.36
N GLY A 296 10.04 -5.70 -0.09
CA GLY A 296 11.07 -5.97 -1.08
C GLY A 296 10.84 -7.35 -1.70
N PRO A 297 11.75 -7.81 -2.58
CA PRO A 297 11.62 -9.12 -3.21
C PRO A 297 11.43 -10.24 -2.18
N GLY A 298 10.22 -10.81 -2.15
CA GLY A 298 9.85 -11.96 -1.34
C GLY A 298 9.62 -11.73 0.16
N GLY A 299 9.62 -10.48 0.63
CA GLY A 299 9.52 -10.21 2.07
C GLY A 299 9.65 -8.74 2.47
N ILE A 300 9.83 -8.51 3.78
CA ILE A 300 10.20 -7.20 4.34
C ILE A 300 11.71 -7.18 4.59
N TYR A 301 12.33 -6.04 4.33
CA TYR A 301 13.74 -5.75 4.48
C TYR A 301 13.93 -4.73 5.60
N VAL A 302 14.80 -5.05 6.56
CA VAL A 302 15.10 -4.19 7.71
C VAL A 302 16.40 -3.45 7.45
N ILE A 303 16.32 -2.14 7.24
CA ILE A 303 17.41 -1.31 6.73
C ILE A 303 17.67 -0.16 7.71
N THR A 304 18.93 0.08 8.10
CA THR A 304 19.28 1.22 8.97
C THR A 304 19.15 2.56 8.23
N PRO A 305 19.04 3.70 8.94
CA PRO A 305 19.12 5.03 8.32
C PRO A 305 20.35 5.24 7.43
N GLU A 306 21.45 4.55 7.73
CA GLU A 306 22.72 4.59 7.01
C GLU A 306 22.69 3.72 5.73
N GLY A 307 21.72 2.82 5.59
CA GLY A 307 21.56 1.92 4.43
C GLY A 307 22.09 0.50 4.65
N GLU A 308 22.40 0.11 5.89
CA GLU A 308 22.81 -1.25 6.19
C GLU A 308 21.60 -2.19 6.25
N LEU A 309 21.65 -3.30 5.51
CA LEU A 309 20.61 -4.33 5.54
C LEU A 309 20.85 -5.29 6.70
N LEU A 310 20.05 -5.19 7.75
CA LEU A 310 20.16 -6.04 8.95
C LEU A 310 19.62 -7.45 8.72
N GLY A 311 18.59 -7.58 7.89
CA GLY A 311 18.02 -8.86 7.52
C GLY A 311 16.64 -8.75 6.88
N ARG A 312 15.95 -9.88 6.79
CA ARG A 312 14.71 -10.00 6.01
C ARG A 312 13.68 -10.90 6.69
N MET A 313 12.39 -10.54 6.59
CA MET A 313 11.28 -11.45 6.91
C MET A 313 10.72 -11.99 5.61
N ILE A 314 11.11 -13.21 5.27
CA ILE A 314 10.78 -13.87 4.02
C ILE A 314 9.39 -14.50 4.13
N THR A 315 8.42 -13.99 3.38
CA THR A 315 7.07 -14.57 3.28
C THR A 315 6.99 -15.66 2.20
N GLY A 316 7.85 -15.55 1.17
CA GLY A 316 7.86 -16.43 -0.01
C GLY A 316 6.92 -15.99 -1.14
N GLY A 317 6.17 -14.90 -0.94
CA GLY A 317 5.29 -14.28 -1.93
C GLY A 317 5.62 -12.81 -2.14
N ARG A 318 4.81 -12.11 -2.95
CA ARG A 318 4.92 -10.65 -3.05
C ARG A 318 4.43 -10.01 -1.76
N VAL A 319 5.11 -8.95 -1.34
CA VAL A 319 4.72 -8.11 -0.21
C VAL A 319 4.63 -6.70 -0.73
N SER A 320 3.53 -6.02 -0.41
CA SER A 320 3.28 -4.66 -0.86
C SER A 320 3.71 -3.64 0.17
N ASN A 321 3.30 -3.80 1.43
CA ASN A 321 3.47 -2.76 2.43
C ASN A 321 3.48 -3.36 3.86
N CYS A 322 3.83 -2.55 4.87
CA CYS A 322 3.79 -2.93 6.27
C CYS A 322 3.57 -1.73 7.19
N THR A 323 3.11 -1.98 8.41
CA THR A 323 2.96 -0.95 9.45
C THR A 323 3.10 -1.58 10.84
N PHE A 324 3.34 -0.75 11.86
CA PHE A 324 3.40 -1.18 13.25
C PHE A 324 2.06 -0.99 13.95
N ASP A 325 1.81 -1.72 15.03
CA ASP A 325 0.87 -1.22 16.05
C ASP A 325 1.48 -0.03 16.82
N GLN A 326 0.62 0.61 17.62
CA GLN A 326 0.96 1.78 18.44
C GLN A 326 2.14 1.57 19.41
N ASP A 327 2.42 0.32 19.81
CA ASP A 327 3.47 -0.04 20.75
C ASP A 327 4.71 -0.64 20.07
N GLU A 328 4.71 -0.75 18.73
CA GLU A 328 5.75 -1.42 17.93
C GLU A 328 6.02 -2.88 18.36
N LYS A 329 5.00 -3.57 18.89
CA LYS A 329 5.04 -4.98 19.30
C LYS A 329 4.71 -5.93 18.17
N TRP A 330 4.01 -5.44 17.15
CA TRP A 330 3.63 -6.20 15.98
C TRP A 330 3.90 -5.40 14.72
N LEU A 331 4.58 -6.03 13.76
CA LEU A 331 4.59 -5.56 12.38
C LEU A 331 3.50 -6.28 11.60
N TYR A 332 2.54 -5.53 11.07
CA TYR A 332 1.53 -6.00 10.14
C TYR A 332 2.02 -5.85 8.70
N ILE A 333 1.66 -6.81 7.86
CA ILE A 333 2.19 -6.95 6.50
C ILE A 333 1.04 -7.25 5.55
N THR A 334 0.91 -6.45 4.49
CA THR A 334 0.04 -6.78 3.35
C THR A 334 0.84 -7.60 2.35
N ALA A 335 0.47 -8.87 2.18
CA ALA A 335 1.23 -9.87 1.44
C ALA A 335 0.37 -10.49 0.33
N ASP A 336 0.33 -9.82 -0.84
CA ASP A 336 -0.47 -10.24 -1.99
C ASP A 336 -1.96 -10.42 -1.59
N LYS A 337 -2.40 -11.65 -1.41
CA LYS A 337 -3.80 -12.01 -1.08
C LYS A 337 -4.03 -12.25 0.41
N GLU A 338 -3.06 -11.94 1.25
CA GLU A 338 -3.04 -12.23 2.67
C GLU A 338 -2.73 -10.98 3.49
N LEU A 339 -3.32 -10.91 4.68
CA LEU A 339 -2.87 -10.03 5.75
C LEU A 339 -2.13 -10.87 6.77
N CYS A 340 -0.91 -10.46 7.10
CA CYS A 340 -0.04 -11.16 8.05
C CYS A 340 0.41 -10.22 9.17
N ARG A 341 0.92 -10.80 10.26
CA ARG A 341 1.71 -10.06 11.25
C ARG A 341 2.88 -10.89 11.76
N ILE A 342 3.90 -10.23 12.30
CA ILE A 342 5.01 -10.86 13.02
C ILE A 342 5.26 -10.11 14.33
N LYS A 343 5.52 -10.86 15.40
CA LYS A 343 5.80 -10.29 16.71
C LYS A 343 7.20 -9.70 16.73
N MET A 344 7.34 -8.53 17.36
CA MET A 344 8.61 -7.85 17.60
C MET A 344 9.05 -7.97 19.07
N GLU A 345 10.34 -7.74 19.32
CA GLU A 345 11.00 -7.81 20.64
C GLU A 345 10.95 -6.50 21.45
#